data_AF-A0A7X9AWQ0-F1
#
_entry.id   AF-A0A7X9AWQ0-F1
#
_cell.length_a   1.000
_cell.length_b   1.000
_cell.length_c   1.000
_cell.angle_alpha   90.00
_cell.angle_beta   90.00
_cell.angle_gamma   90.00
#
_symmetry.space_group_name_H-M   'P 1'
#
loop_
_entity.id
_entity.type
_entity.pdbx_description
1 polymer ?
#
loop_
_entity_poly.entity_id
_entity_poly.type
_entity_poly.pdbx_seq_one_letter_code
_entity_poly.pdbx_strand_id
1 'polypeptide(L)'
;MQLRYYSIVWLSIIFFAPSLAFGLALGESMQLESRLARQRALHWLWEQVQMAESDQASLQALAHLGVALANEGHSVYDSELKALKAHLSKQAEQVGCLADLLQLLRFELRNGGEKMTVLLQIYTEKAFAQGLQQESLTDQQFCLEIHYLLMPEQVLLNEHELIELQKRLFDAQGEFPAAALLQLLLEYKDAKADAQLLQLQIACAEKKYRSAAELYWGARALSACERKFPGQTVAWRSHFVAALLAGQQGDGALLLTGQKKTRAENMLETALLLQVLQLADMAK
;
A
#
# COMPACT_ATOMS: atom_id res chain seq x y z
N MET A 1 -6.02 -25.49 -11.87
CA MET A 1 -6.74 -24.22 -12.17
C MET A 1 -7.88 -23.93 -11.20
N GLN A 2 -8.59 -24.93 -10.67
CA GLN A 2 -9.72 -24.73 -9.75
C GLN A 2 -9.34 -24.32 -8.31
N LEU A 3 -8.12 -24.61 -7.84
CA LEU A 3 -7.59 -24.06 -6.57
C LEU A 3 -7.32 -22.54 -6.60
N ARG A 4 -7.29 -21.93 -7.80
CA ARG A 4 -7.02 -20.50 -8.05
C ARG A 4 -8.19 -19.58 -7.67
N TYR A 5 -9.40 -20.11 -7.55
CA TYR A 5 -10.63 -19.34 -7.35
C TYR A 5 -11.05 -19.20 -5.89
N TYR A 6 -10.61 -20.11 -5.02
CA TYR A 6 -11.04 -20.11 -3.63
C TYR A 6 -10.17 -19.17 -2.76
N SER A 7 -8.86 -19.13 -2.94
CA SER A 7 -7.95 -18.46 -1.97
C SER A 7 -8.17 -16.96 -1.76
N ILE A 8 -8.64 -16.22 -2.77
CA ILE A 8 -8.82 -14.76 -2.71
C ILE A 8 -10.28 -14.36 -2.44
N VAL A 9 -11.25 -15.17 -2.88
CA VAL A 9 -12.68 -15.01 -2.52
C VAL A 9 -12.89 -15.14 -1.00
N TRP A 10 -11.97 -15.82 -0.31
CA TRP A 10 -11.97 -15.91 1.14
C TRP A 10 -11.30 -14.71 1.85
N LEU A 11 -10.41 -13.92 1.21
CA LEU A 11 -9.71 -12.78 1.85
C LEU A 11 -10.66 -11.71 2.42
N SER A 12 -11.92 -11.75 2.00
CA SER A 12 -12.88 -10.68 2.12
C SER A 12 -14.00 -11.05 3.11
N ILE A 13 -14.39 -12.33 3.25
CA ILE A 13 -15.50 -12.78 4.13
C ILE A 13 -15.20 -12.62 5.64
N ILE A 14 -13.96 -12.29 6.00
CA ILE A 14 -13.38 -12.66 7.29
C ILE A 14 -13.17 -11.48 8.25
N PHE A 15 -13.11 -10.25 7.77
CA PHE A 15 -12.87 -9.11 8.65
C PHE A 15 -14.19 -8.51 9.15
N PHE A 16 -14.67 -9.02 10.28
CA PHE A 16 -15.64 -8.41 11.20
C PHE A 16 -17.13 -8.55 10.87
N ALA A 17 -17.73 -9.65 11.35
CA ALA A 17 -19.01 -9.52 12.03
C ALA A 17 -18.76 -8.76 13.36
N PRO A 18 -19.58 -7.76 13.70
CA PRO A 18 -19.39 -6.97 14.91
C PRO A 18 -19.47 -7.88 16.13
N SER A 19 -18.66 -7.56 17.14
CA SER A 19 -18.77 -8.04 18.51
C SER A 19 -20.06 -7.54 19.18
N LEU A 20 -21.21 -7.86 18.59
CA LEU A 20 -22.52 -7.70 19.19
C LEU A 20 -23.20 -9.07 19.16
N ALA A 21 -23.04 -9.77 20.30
CA ALA A 21 -23.89 -10.84 20.81
C ALA A 21 -23.74 -12.30 20.33
N PHE A 22 -22.78 -12.66 19.46
CA PHE A 22 -22.52 -14.10 19.17
C PHE A 22 -21.04 -14.48 19.25
N GLY A 23 -20.63 -14.88 20.46
CA GLY A 23 -19.67 -15.95 20.78
C GLY A 23 -18.27 -15.93 20.13
N LEU A 24 -17.28 -15.52 20.93
CA LEU A 24 -15.81 -15.70 20.84
C LEU A 24 -15.22 -16.72 19.82
N ALA A 25 -15.86 -17.85 19.55
CA ALA A 25 -15.40 -18.85 18.58
C ALA A 25 -15.46 -18.41 17.11
N LEU A 26 -16.44 -17.57 16.72
CA LEU A 26 -16.53 -17.05 15.35
C LEU A 26 -15.43 -16.03 15.06
N GLY A 27 -15.08 -15.21 16.06
CA GLY A 27 -13.98 -14.25 15.97
C GLY A 27 -12.61 -14.91 15.81
N GLU A 28 -12.35 -15.99 16.53
CA GLU A 28 -11.09 -16.75 16.43
C GLU A 28 -10.99 -17.52 15.10
N SER A 29 -12.07 -18.19 14.68
CA SER A 29 -12.10 -18.88 13.38
C SER A 29 -11.91 -17.92 12.21
N MET A 30 -12.51 -16.73 12.28
CA MET A 30 -12.31 -15.69 11.28
C MET A 30 -10.86 -15.16 11.33
N GLN A 31 -10.31 -14.83 12.49
CA GLN A 31 -8.90 -14.41 12.57
C GLN A 31 -7.93 -15.45 11.99
N LEU A 32 -8.19 -16.75 12.22
CA LEU A 32 -7.39 -17.84 11.67
C LEU A 32 -7.47 -17.88 10.14
N GLU A 33 -8.68 -17.79 9.58
CA GLU A 33 -8.88 -17.79 8.12
C GLU A 33 -8.27 -16.54 7.46
N SER A 34 -8.24 -15.39 8.14
CA SER A 34 -7.58 -14.17 7.64
C SER A 34 -6.07 -14.37 7.54
N ARG A 35 -5.46 -14.93 8.59
CA ARG A 35 -4.05 -15.32 8.59
C ARG A 35 -3.75 -16.33 7.49
N LEU A 36 -4.62 -17.33 7.30
CA LEU A 36 -4.48 -18.33 6.25
C LEU A 36 -4.57 -17.70 4.85
N ALA A 37 -5.49 -16.78 4.64
CA ALA A 37 -5.67 -16.07 3.37
C ALA A 37 -4.47 -15.16 3.06
N ARG A 38 -3.95 -14.44 4.06
CA ARG A 38 -2.70 -13.68 3.99
C ARG A 38 -1.52 -14.58 3.62
N GLN A 39 -1.35 -15.71 4.30
CA GLN A 39 -0.31 -16.71 3.99
C GLN A 39 -0.43 -17.26 2.56
N ARG A 40 -1.64 -17.55 2.09
CA ARG A 40 -1.89 -18.02 0.71
C ARG A 40 -1.56 -16.97 -0.33
N ALA A 41 -1.94 -15.72 -0.10
CA ALA A 41 -1.65 -14.61 -1.02
C ALA A 41 -0.14 -14.32 -1.07
N LEU A 42 0.56 -14.35 0.07
CA LEU A 42 2.02 -14.26 0.14
C LEU A 42 2.70 -15.41 -0.61
N HIS A 43 2.26 -16.65 -0.37
CA HIS A 43 2.80 -17.83 -1.04
C HIS A 43 2.59 -17.75 -2.55
N TRP A 44 1.40 -17.34 -3.01
CA TRP A 44 1.12 -17.17 -4.43
C TRP A 44 2.01 -16.09 -5.06
N LEU A 45 2.14 -14.92 -4.42
CA LEU A 45 3.02 -13.86 -4.91
C LEU A 45 4.47 -14.35 -5.02
N TRP A 46 4.91 -15.14 -4.04
CA TRP A 46 6.22 -15.78 -4.06
C TRP A 46 6.38 -16.76 -5.23
N GLU A 47 5.43 -17.66 -5.46
CA GLU A 47 5.42 -18.53 -6.64
C GLU A 47 5.50 -17.72 -7.93
N GLN A 48 4.84 -16.55 -7.98
CA GLN A 48 4.93 -15.67 -9.14
C GLN A 48 6.35 -15.13 -9.34
N VAL A 49 7.07 -14.77 -8.28
CA VAL A 49 8.47 -14.33 -8.37
C VAL A 49 9.39 -15.46 -8.81
N GLN A 50 9.23 -16.67 -8.26
CA GLN A 50 10.06 -17.81 -8.66
C GLN A 50 9.85 -18.20 -10.13
N MET A 51 8.60 -18.11 -10.61
CA MET A 51 8.26 -18.32 -12.01
C MET A 51 8.65 -17.13 -12.93
N ALA A 52 9.25 -16.07 -12.39
CA ALA A 52 9.67 -14.89 -13.14
C ALA A 52 11.17 -14.92 -13.52
N GLU A 53 11.72 -16.10 -13.82
CA GLU A 53 13.08 -16.24 -14.42
C GLU A 53 13.23 -15.56 -15.81
N SER A 54 12.26 -14.77 -16.29
CA SER A 54 12.34 -14.06 -17.58
C SER A 54 11.54 -12.76 -17.54
N ASP A 55 12.20 -11.63 -17.76
CA ASP A 55 11.83 -10.32 -18.37
C ASP A 55 10.38 -9.75 -18.30
N GLN A 56 9.44 -10.34 -17.54
CA GLN A 56 8.01 -10.00 -17.60
C GLN A 56 7.38 -9.57 -16.26
N ALA A 57 8.07 -9.74 -15.13
CA ALA A 57 7.60 -9.19 -13.86
C ALA A 57 8.04 -7.71 -13.76
N SER A 58 7.10 -6.80 -13.49
CA SER A 58 7.48 -5.39 -13.29
C SER A 58 8.26 -5.22 -11.98
N LEU A 59 9.31 -4.41 -12.03
CA LEU A 59 10.11 -4.04 -10.87
C LEU A 59 9.24 -3.49 -9.74
N GLN A 60 8.25 -2.66 -10.09
CA GLN A 60 7.24 -2.16 -9.18
C GLN A 60 6.54 -3.27 -8.37
N ALA A 61 6.03 -4.31 -9.02
CA ALA A 61 5.27 -5.37 -8.35
C ALA A 61 6.17 -6.17 -7.40
N LEU A 62 7.41 -6.44 -7.82
CA LEU A 62 8.41 -7.13 -6.99
C LEU A 62 8.80 -6.31 -5.77
N ALA A 63 9.01 -5.01 -5.92
CA ALA A 63 9.32 -4.11 -4.80
C ALA A 63 8.16 -4.02 -3.80
N HIS A 64 6.90 -3.96 -4.27
CA HIS A 64 5.73 -3.99 -3.39
C HIS A 64 5.59 -5.29 -2.59
N LEU A 65 5.87 -6.43 -3.23
CA LEU A 65 5.94 -7.71 -2.51
C LEU A 65 7.04 -7.69 -1.46
N GLY A 66 8.22 -7.16 -1.78
CA GLY A 66 9.32 -7.05 -0.84
C GLY A 66 8.97 -6.22 0.39
N VAL A 67 8.24 -5.11 0.20
CA VAL A 67 7.71 -4.32 1.33
C VAL A 67 6.70 -5.12 2.14
N ALA A 68 5.79 -5.85 1.49
CA ALA A 68 4.82 -6.70 2.19
C ALA A 68 5.52 -7.79 3.02
N LEU A 69 6.50 -8.49 2.46
CA LEU A 69 7.30 -9.51 3.16
C LEU A 69 8.08 -8.91 4.34
N ALA A 70 8.71 -7.75 4.15
CA ALA A 70 9.44 -7.06 5.22
C ALA A 70 8.50 -6.60 6.37
N ASN A 71 7.21 -6.39 6.09
CA ASN A 71 6.21 -6.06 7.10
C ASN A 71 5.66 -7.28 7.84
N GLU A 72 5.81 -8.50 7.30
CA GLU A 72 5.41 -9.72 8.00
C GLU A 72 6.27 -9.96 9.25
N GLY A 73 7.55 -9.60 9.23
CA GLY A 73 8.46 -9.76 10.36
C GLY A 73 8.65 -11.21 10.84
N HIS A 74 8.25 -12.19 10.04
CA HIS A 74 8.36 -13.61 10.34
C HIS A 74 9.61 -14.20 9.68
N SER A 75 10.43 -14.90 10.49
CA SER A 75 11.66 -15.56 10.02
C SER A 75 11.44 -16.59 8.91
N VAL A 76 10.21 -17.06 8.73
CA VAL A 76 9.79 -17.99 7.67
C VAL A 76 10.06 -17.42 6.27
N TYR A 77 10.07 -16.09 6.10
CA TYR A 77 10.28 -15.46 4.79
C TYR A 77 11.66 -14.80 4.65
N ASP A 78 12.59 -15.03 5.58
CA ASP A 78 13.90 -14.38 5.57
C ASP A 78 14.74 -14.81 4.35
N SER A 79 14.68 -16.09 3.97
CA SER A 79 15.34 -16.62 2.77
C SER A 79 14.82 -15.97 1.49
N GLU A 80 13.50 -15.83 1.41
CA GLU A 80 12.74 -15.29 0.30
C GLU A 80 13.01 -13.80 0.15
N LEU A 81 12.97 -13.07 1.26
CA LEU A 81 13.28 -11.64 1.29
C LEU A 81 14.74 -11.38 0.90
N LYS A 82 15.69 -12.22 1.34
CA LYS A 82 17.10 -12.14 0.91
C LYS A 82 17.27 -12.39 -0.59
N ALA A 83 16.58 -13.41 -1.12
CA ALA A 83 16.62 -13.71 -2.55
C ALA A 83 16.03 -12.56 -3.39
N LEU A 84 14.87 -12.03 -2.96
CA LEU A 84 14.23 -10.90 -3.61
C LEU A 84 15.10 -9.63 -3.55
N LYS A 85 15.69 -9.34 -2.38
CA LYS A 85 16.64 -8.22 -2.21
C LYS A 85 17.82 -8.34 -3.18
N ALA A 86 18.42 -9.53 -3.30
CA ALA A 86 19.51 -9.77 -4.23
C ALA A 86 19.08 -9.59 -5.70
N HIS A 87 17.85 -9.98 -6.05
CA HIS A 87 17.29 -9.79 -7.39
C HIS A 87 17.05 -8.30 -7.70
N LEU A 88 16.32 -7.59 -6.84
CA LEU A 88 16.03 -6.15 -7.00
C LEU A 88 17.32 -5.32 -7.02
N SER A 89 18.31 -5.67 -6.20
CA SER A 89 19.61 -4.98 -6.16
C SER A 89 20.38 -5.07 -7.49
N LYS A 90 20.23 -6.16 -8.25
CA LYS A 90 20.85 -6.31 -9.57
C LYS A 90 20.16 -5.47 -10.66
N GLN A 91 18.88 -5.19 -10.48
CA GLN A 91 18.07 -4.45 -11.45
C GLN A 91 17.90 -2.98 -11.08
N ALA A 92 18.32 -2.55 -9.89
CA ALA A 92 18.21 -1.18 -9.39
C ALA A 92 18.81 -0.13 -10.35
N GLU A 93 19.87 -0.47 -11.09
CA GLU A 93 20.53 0.43 -12.06
C GLU A 93 19.79 0.50 -13.41
N GLN A 94 18.89 -0.45 -13.68
CA GLN A 94 18.15 -0.56 -14.95
C GLN A 94 16.80 0.15 -14.92
N VAL A 95 16.48 0.85 -13.83
CA VAL A 95 15.18 1.50 -13.61
C VAL A 95 14.89 2.51 -14.70
N GLY A 96 13.85 2.24 -15.50
CA GLY A 96 13.49 3.03 -16.68
C GLY A 96 12.46 4.13 -16.41
N CYS A 97 11.65 4.00 -15.37
CA CYS A 97 10.54 4.91 -15.08
C CYS A 97 10.48 5.29 -13.59
N LEU A 98 9.73 6.37 -13.30
CA LEU A 98 9.59 6.90 -11.94
C LEU A 98 8.83 5.93 -11.02
N ALA A 99 7.77 5.28 -11.50
CA ALA A 99 7.00 4.33 -10.70
C ALA A 99 7.87 3.18 -10.14
N ASP A 100 8.73 2.57 -10.99
CA ASP A 100 9.68 1.54 -10.55
C ASP A 100 10.68 2.11 -9.53
N LEU A 101 11.20 3.32 -9.78
CA LEU A 101 12.16 3.99 -8.91
C LEU A 101 11.59 4.24 -7.51
N LEU A 102 10.37 4.79 -7.43
CA LEU A 102 9.73 5.10 -6.15
C LEU A 102 9.51 3.81 -5.34
N GLN A 103 9.05 2.73 -5.97
CA GLN A 103 8.84 1.49 -5.22
C GLN A 103 10.13 0.82 -4.79
N LEU A 104 11.21 0.91 -5.58
CA LEU A 104 12.53 0.44 -5.17
C LEU A 104 13.09 1.27 -4.00
N LEU A 105 12.97 2.60 -4.04
CA LEU A 105 13.35 3.47 -2.92
C LEU A 105 12.59 3.09 -1.65
N ARG A 106 11.28 2.88 -1.77
CA ARG A 106 10.43 2.45 -0.66
C ARG A 106 10.81 1.07 -0.11
N PHE A 107 11.16 0.13 -1.00
CA PHE A 107 11.68 -1.17 -0.60
C PHE A 107 13.01 -1.05 0.15
N GLU A 108 13.95 -0.26 -0.36
CA GLU A 108 15.26 -0.03 0.26
C GLU A 108 15.14 0.65 1.63
N LEU A 109 14.27 1.65 1.76
CA LEU A 109 13.95 2.32 3.04
C LEU A 109 13.49 1.31 4.10
N ARG A 110 12.79 0.26 3.67
CA ARG A 110 12.29 -0.79 4.57
C ARG A 110 13.32 -1.89 4.85
N ASN A 111 14.31 -2.09 3.97
CA ASN A 111 15.20 -3.26 3.97
C ASN A 111 16.70 -2.95 4.13
N GLY A 112 17.02 -1.82 4.78
CA GLY A 112 18.38 -1.49 5.21
C GLY A 112 19.18 -0.57 4.27
N GLY A 113 18.59 -0.13 3.15
CA GLY A 113 19.08 1.00 2.37
C GLY A 113 20.41 0.82 1.63
N GLU A 114 20.83 -0.41 1.31
CA GLU A 114 22.12 -0.67 0.64
C GLU A 114 22.23 0.01 -0.73
N LYS A 115 21.10 0.15 -1.45
CA LYS A 115 21.05 0.81 -2.76
C LYS A 115 20.47 2.22 -2.71
N MET A 116 20.21 2.77 -1.52
CA MET A 116 19.56 4.07 -1.36
C MET A 116 20.28 5.18 -2.13
N THR A 117 21.59 5.32 -1.93
CA THR A 117 22.40 6.37 -2.57
C THR A 117 22.37 6.25 -4.10
N VAL A 118 22.45 5.03 -4.63
CA VAL A 118 22.43 4.77 -6.08
C VAL A 118 21.06 5.17 -6.67
N LEU A 119 19.97 4.78 -6.02
CA LEU A 119 18.62 5.12 -6.48
C LEU A 119 18.35 6.63 -6.42
N LEU A 120 18.82 7.33 -5.38
CA LEU A 120 18.73 8.80 -5.29
C LEU A 120 19.58 9.49 -6.37
N GLN A 121 20.74 8.94 -6.71
CA GLN A 121 21.54 9.43 -7.83
C GLN A 121 20.81 9.25 -9.16
N ILE A 122 20.20 8.08 -9.40
CA ILE A 122 19.38 7.82 -10.59
C ILE A 122 18.20 8.80 -10.67
N TYR A 123 17.54 9.10 -9.54
CA TYR A 123 16.47 10.09 -9.45
C TYR A 123 16.93 11.45 -10.02
N THR A 124 18.11 11.88 -9.60
CA THR A 124 18.70 13.16 -9.97
C THR A 124 19.17 13.17 -11.43
N GLU A 125 19.92 12.14 -11.85
CA GLU A 125 20.53 12.07 -13.19
C GLU A 125 19.49 11.92 -14.31
N LYS A 126 18.41 11.17 -14.07
CA LYS A 126 17.32 11.01 -15.03
C LYS A 126 16.29 12.14 -14.98
N ALA A 127 16.53 13.16 -14.17
CA ALA A 127 15.64 14.31 -13.99
C ALA A 127 14.18 13.91 -13.69
N PHE A 128 13.99 12.84 -12.92
CA PHE A 128 12.65 12.30 -12.65
C PHE A 128 11.75 13.29 -11.90
N ALA A 129 12.32 14.26 -11.18
CA ALA A 129 11.59 15.38 -10.59
C ALA A 129 10.72 16.13 -11.61
N GLN A 130 11.19 16.29 -12.85
CA GLN A 130 10.43 16.95 -13.92
C GLN A 130 9.22 16.13 -14.39
N GLY A 131 9.33 14.80 -14.29
CA GLY A 131 8.25 13.87 -14.63
C GLY A 131 7.16 13.77 -13.56
N LEU A 132 7.46 14.14 -12.31
CA LEU A 132 6.54 13.98 -11.17
C LEU A 132 5.19 14.67 -11.39
N GLN A 133 5.17 15.81 -12.09
CA GLN A 133 3.91 16.52 -12.35
C GLN A 133 2.96 15.78 -13.30
N GLN A 134 3.49 14.87 -14.12
CA GLN A 134 2.74 14.07 -15.11
C GLN A 134 2.24 12.75 -14.52
N GLU A 135 2.75 12.35 -13.36
CA GLU A 135 2.37 11.13 -12.66
C GLU A 135 0.96 11.21 -12.06
N SER A 136 0.40 10.05 -11.75
CA SER A 136 -0.86 9.95 -11.02
C SER A 136 -0.74 10.55 -9.61
N LEU A 137 -1.84 11.03 -9.04
CA LEU A 137 -1.88 11.51 -7.64
C LEU A 137 -1.43 10.42 -6.64
N THR A 138 -1.65 9.16 -6.98
CA THR A 138 -1.24 8.02 -6.15
C THR A 138 0.30 7.86 -6.15
N ASP A 139 0.93 7.95 -7.31
CA ASP A 139 2.39 7.86 -7.44
C ASP A 139 3.09 9.06 -6.81
N GLN A 140 2.50 10.24 -6.97
CA GLN A 140 2.90 11.45 -6.26
C GLN A 140 2.87 11.28 -4.73
N GLN A 141 1.88 10.55 -4.20
CA GLN A 141 1.82 10.28 -2.77
C GLN A 141 2.90 9.29 -2.30
N PHE A 142 3.30 8.32 -3.12
CA PHE A 142 4.47 7.46 -2.82
C PHE A 142 5.77 8.28 -2.78
N CYS A 143 5.94 9.25 -3.69
CA CYS A 143 7.07 10.18 -3.66
C CYS A 143 7.12 10.96 -2.34
N LEU A 144 5.97 11.47 -1.88
CA LEU A 144 5.88 12.19 -0.62
C LEU A 144 6.18 11.30 0.59
N GLU A 145 5.70 10.05 0.61
CA GLU A 145 6.06 9.08 1.66
C GLU A 145 7.57 8.86 1.74
N ILE A 146 8.20 8.60 0.59
CA ILE A 146 9.65 8.35 0.52
C ILE A 146 10.41 9.56 1.04
N HIS A 147 10.03 10.77 0.60
CA HIS A 147 10.65 12.01 1.04
C HIS A 147 10.65 12.13 2.58
N TYR A 148 9.53 11.85 3.26
CA TYR A 148 9.47 11.92 4.72
C TYR A 148 10.18 10.79 5.47
N LEU A 149 10.46 9.67 4.81
CA LEU A 149 11.16 8.54 5.41
C LEU A 149 12.68 8.60 5.22
N LEU A 150 13.17 9.45 4.30
CA LEU A 150 14.60 9.65 4.09
C LEU A 150 15.25 10.34 5.30
N MET A 151 16.54 10.06 5.48
CA MET A 151 17.37 10.77 6.45
C MET A 151 17.48 12.26 6.06
N PRO A 152 17.67 13.21 7.00
CA PRO A 152 17.70 14.64 6.70
C PRO A 152 18.74 15.06 5.64
N GLU A 153 19.83 14.30 5.51
CA GLU A 153 20.89 14.55 4.53
C GLU A 153 20.53 14.05 3.11
N GLN A 154 19.49 13.22 2.99
CA GLN A 154 18.99 12.67 1.74
C GLN A 154 17.69 13.36 1.37
N VAL A 155 17.67 13.99 0.21
CA VAL A 155 16.52 14.79 -0.23
C VAL A 155 16.06 14.29 -1.59
N LEU A 156 14.78 13.94 -1.68
CA LEU A 156 14.14 13.60 -2.95
C LEU A 156 13.52 14.82 -3.63
N LEU A 157 12.98 15.75 -2.85
CA LEU A 157 12.28 16.95 -3.31
C LEU A 157 12.90 18.14 -2.59
N ASN A 158 13.29 19.18 -3.32
CA ASN A 158 13.68 20.42 -2.64
C ASN A 158 12.47 21.06 -1.94
N GLU A 159 12.72 22.06 -1.08
CA GLU A 159 11.67 22.70 -0.27
C GLU A 159 10.51 23.25 -1.12
N HIS A 160 10.82 23.84 -2.28
CA HIS A 160 9.82 24.39 -3.18
C HIS A 160 8.95 23.28 -3.80
N GLU A 161 9.58 22.23 -4.32
CA GLU A 161 8.91 21.06 -4.90
C GLU A 161 8.02 20.35 -3.87
N LEU A 162 8.50 20.23 -2.62
CA LEU A 162 7.74 19.64 -1.52
C LEU A 162 6.45 20.43 -1.24
N ILE A 163 6.56 21.75 -1.09
CA ILE A 163 5.42 22.63 -0.81
C ILE A 163 4.41 22.59 -1.97
N GLU A 164 4.89 22.64 -3.21
CA GLU A 164 4.03 22.56 -4.39
C GLU A 164 3.28 21.22 -4.45
N LEU A 165 3.97 20.11 -4.19
CA LEU A 165 3.38 18.78 -4.19
C LEU A 165 2.34 18.61 -3.07
N GLN A 166 2.67 19.02 -1.85
CA GLN A 166 1.76 18.98 -0.71
C GLN A 166 0.49 19.77 -1.00
N LYS A 167 0.64 21.00 -1.52
CA LYS A 167 -0.49 21.86 -1.88
C LYS A 167 -1.37 21.20 -2.95
N ARG A 168 -0.76 20.68 -4.02
CA ARG A 168 -1.48 20.00 -5.11
C ARG A 168 -2.29 18.80 -4.59
N LEU A 169 -1.68 17.96 -3.76
CA LEU A 169 -2.34 16.79 -3.18
C LEU A 169 -3.46 17.20 -2.22
N PHE A 170 -3.27 18.28 -1.46
CA PHE A 170 -4.27 18.81 -0.54
C PHE A 170 -5.46 19.42 -1.29
N ASP A 171 -5.21 20.23 -2.33
CA ASP A 171 -6.25 20.84 -3.16
C ASP A 171 -7.09 19.77 -3.89
N ALA A 172 -6.51 18.60 -4.16
CA ALA A 172 -7.20 17.43 -4.72
C ALA A 172 -8.04 16.63 -3.70
N GLN A 173 -8.25 17.12 -2.47
CA GLN A 173 -8.97 16.41 -1.40
C GLN A 173 -10.37 15.89 -1.77
N GLY A 174 -11.06 16.53 -2.72
CA GLY A 174 -12.37 16.07 -3.20
C GLY A 174 -12.28 14.77 -4.01
N GLU A 175 -11.21 14.60 -4.78
CA GLU A 175 -10.95 13.36 -5.55
C GLU A 175 -10.17 12.35 -4.71
N PHE A 176 -9.24 12.83 -3.88
CA PHE A 176 -8.26 12.01 -3.18
C PHE A 176 -8.09 12.46 -1.70
N PRO A 177 -9.10 12.20 -0.85
CA PRO A 177 -9.13 12.70 0.53
C PRO A 177 -8.03 12.11 1.42
N ALA A 178 -7.47 10.95 1.07
CA ALA A 178 -6.43 10.28 1.84
C ALA A 178 -5.15 11.10 1.94
N ALA A 179 -4.75 11.79 0.87
CA ALA A 179 -3.55 12.62 0.87
C ALA A 179 -3.71 13.86 1.75
N ALA A 180 -4.86 14.54 1.65
CA ALA A 180 -5.17 15.69 2.50
C ALA A 180 -5.30 15.31 3.97
N LEU A 181 -5.91 14.15 4.27
CA LEU A 181 -6.00 13.64 5.64
C LEU A 181 -4.61 13.37 6.23
N LEU A 182 -3.74 12.68 5.48
CA LEU A 182 -2.37 12.40 5.94
C LEU A 182 -1.56 13.69 6.14
N GLN A 183 -1.70 14.67 5.24
CA GLN A 183 -1.01 15.96 5.38
C GLN A 183 -1.48 16.71 6.64
N LEU A 184 -2.79 16.79 6.89
CA LEU A 184 -3.30 17.41 8.11
C LEU A 184 -2.85 16.66 9.36
N LEU A 185 -2.81 15.32 9.33
CA LEU A 185 -2.32 14.54 10.46
C LEU A 185 -0.84 14.85 10.76
N LEU A 186 -0.01 15.13 9.76
CA LEU A 186 1.39 15.54 9.96
C LEU A 186 1.50 16.95 10.56
N GLU A 187 0.67 17.89 10.10
CA GLU A 187 0.72 19.30 10.49
C GLU A 187 -0.15 19.65 11.71
N TYR A 188 -0.92 18.70 12.22
CA TYR A 188 -1.93 18.93 13.24
C TYR A 188 -1.37 19.58 14.50
N LYS A 189 -1.87 20.78 14.82
CA LYS A 189 -1.47 21.58 15.99
C LYS A 189 -2.62 22.11 16.85
N ASP A 190 -3.87 22.17 16.35
CA ASP A 190 -4.97 22.91 17.01
C ASP A 190 -6.38 22.38 16.72
N ALA A 191 -7.35 22.76 17.56
CA ALA A 191 -8.77 22.37 17.49
C ALA A 191 -9.51 22.77 16.20
N LYS A 192 -9.06 23.80 15.46
CA LYS A 192 -9.64 24.13 14.14
C LYS A 192 -9.42 23.03 13.10
N ALA A 193 -8.38 22.22 13.28
CA ALA A 193 -8.11 21.07 12.42
C ALA A 193 -9.06 19.89 12.71
N ASP A 194 -9.73 19.83 13.87
CA ASP A 194 -10.60 18.69 14.24
C ASP A 194 -11.79 18.53 13.30
N ALA A 195 -12.48 19.63 12.99
CA ALA A 195 -13.64 19.61 12.10
C ALA A 195 -13.25 19.17 10.68
N GLN A 196 -12.11 19.67 10.18
CA GLN A 196 -11.61 19.33 8.85
C GLN A 196 -11.07 17.88 8.79
N LEU A 197 -10.40 17.43 9.85
CA LEU A 197 -9.96 16.04 10.00
C LEU A 197 -11.15 15.09 9.98
N LEU A 198 -12.22 15.38 10.74
CA LEU A 198 -13.42 14.55 10.74
C LEU A 198 -14.08 14.50 9.36
N GLN A 199 -14.19 15.64 8.66
CA GLN A 199 -14.71 15.69 7.30
C GLN A 199 -13.89 14.81 6.33
N LEU A 200 -12.57 14.89 6.40
CA LEU A 200 -11.69 14.10 5.53
C LEU A 200 -11.67 12.62 5.91
N GLN A 201 -11.81 12.30 7.19
CA GLN A 201 -11.98 10.94 7.65
C GLN A 201 -13.26 10.32 7.09
N ILE A 202 -14.39 11.03 7.15
CA ILE A 202 -15.65 10.61 6.54
C ILE A 202 -15.49 10.47 5.02
N ALA A 203 -14.86 11.46 4.35
CA ALA A 203 -14.62 11.40 2.91
C ALA A 203 -13.77 10.19 2.50
N CYS A 204 -12.73 9.84 3.28
CA CYS A 204 -11.97 8.61 3.08
C CYS A 204 -12.85 7.37 3.29
N ALA A 205 -13.65 7.36 4.36
CA ALA A 205 -14.51 6.24 4.68
C ALA A 205 -15.72 6.08 3.73
N GLU A 206 -16.06 7.06 2.90
CA GLU A 206 -17.19 6.98 1.97
C GLU A 206 -16.74 6.89 0.50
N LYS A 207 -15.45 7.11 0.23
CA LYS A 207 -14.91 7.10 -1.12
C LYS A 207 -15.04 5.72 -1.76
N LYS A 208 -15.56 5.70 -2.99
CA LYS A 208 -15.49 4.54 -3.87
C LYS A 208 -14.10 4.48 -4.51
N TYR A 209 -13.26 3.60 -4.00
CA TYR A 209 -11.89 3.41 -4.46
C TYR A 209 -11.85 2.76 -5.85
N ARG A 210 -11.08 3.36 -6.77
CA ARG A 210 -11.01 2.92 -8.18
C ARG A 210 -9.82 1.98 -8.44
N SER A 211 -8.84 1.97 -7.56
CA SER A 211 -7.63 1.14 -7.70
C SER A 211 -7.16 0.63 -6.34
N ALA A 212 -6.35 -0.42 -6.35
CA ALA A 212 -5.74 -0.98 -5.15
C ALA A 212 -4.82 0.03 -4.45
N ALA A 213 -4.20 0.93 -5.23
CA ALA A 213 -3.31 1.95 -4.70
C ALA A 213 -4.08 3.09 -4.02
N GLU A 214 -5.23 3.52 -4.57
CA GLU A 214 -6.10 4.47 -3.86
C GLU A 214 -6.63 3.85 -2.56
N LEU A 215 -7.03 2.57 -2.59
CA LEU A 215 -7.53 1.85 -1.42
C LEU A 215 -6.44 1.73 -0.34
N TYR A 216 -5.21 1.43 -0.75
CA TYR A 216 -4.03 1.40 0.11
C TYR A 216 -3.85 2.73 0.85
N TRP A 217 -3.90 3.85 0.14
CA TRP A 217 -3.76 5.17 0.75
C TRP A 217 -4.92 5.52 1.68
N GLY A 218 -6.16 5.16 1.31
CA GLY A 218 -7.33 5.28 2.18
C GLY A 218 -7.17 4.54 3.50
N ALA A 219 -6.80 3.26 3.44
CA ALA A 219 -6.56 2.44 4.62
C ALA A 219 -5.41 2.99 5.47
N ARG A 220 -4.33 3.47 4.84
CA ARG A 220 -3.19 4.07 5.54
C ARG A 220 -3.58 5.36 6.26
N ALA A 221 -4.34 6.24 5.61
CA ALA A 221 -4.78 7.50 6.20
C ALA A 221 -5.67 7.28 7.43
N LEU A 222 -6.63 6.35 7.34
CA LEU A 222 -7.52 6.02 8.46
C LEU A 222 -6.80 5.27 9.59
N SER A 223 -5.88 4.36 9.25
CA SER A 223 -4.99 3.73 10.23
C SER A 223 -4.12 4.75 10.98
N ALA A 224 -3.62 5.79 10.29
CA ALA A 224 -2.87 6.87 10.92
C ALA A 224 -3.77 7.74 11.82
N CYS A 225 -5.00 8.02 11.36
CA CYS A 225 -6.00 8.75 12.15
C CYS A 225 -6.35 8.02 13.44
N GLU A 226 -6.62 6.72 13.38
CA GLU A 226 -6.94 5.90 14.56
C GLU A 226 -5.79 5.85 15.56
N ARG A 227 -4.54 5.73 15.08
CA ARG A 227 -3.35 5.79 15.94
C ARG A 227 -3.19 7.14 16.64
N LYS A 228 -3.52 8.23 15.95
CA LYS A 228 -3.43 9.58 16.50
C LYS A 228 -4.59 9.92 17.46
N PHE A 229 -5.78 9.39 17.19
CA PHE A 229 -7.00 9.64 17.97
C PHE A 229 -7.74 8.34 18.32
N PRO A 230 -7.19 7.52 19.25
CA PRO A 230 -7.81 6.25 19.63
C PRO A 230 -9.21 6.48 20.24
N GLY A 231 -10.21 5.72 19.77
CA GLY A 231 -11.57 5.73 20.34
C GLY A 231 -12.57 6.74 19.77
N GLN A 232 -12.15 7.67 18.90
CA GLN A 232 -13.07 8.57 18.18
C GLN A 232 -13.48 8.02 16.80
N THR A 233 -12.73 7.05 16.28
CA THR A 233 -12.98 6.47 14.98
C THR A 233 -13.85 5.22 15.10
N VAL A 234 -15.08 5.26 14.55
CA VAL A 234 -15.85 4.05 14.25
C VAL A 234 -15.01 3.15 13.36
N ALA A 235 -15.12 1.82 13.55
CA ALA A 235 -14.29 0.79 12.93
C ALA A 235 -14.23 0.88 11.38
N TRP A 236 -13.43 1.79 10.84
CA TRP A 236 -13.18 1.97 9.39
C TRP A 236 -12.74 0.68 8.72
N ARG A 237 -12.14 -0.23 9.51
CA ARG A 237 -11.77 -1.60 9.13
C ARG A 237 -12.93 -2.35 8.47
N SER A 238 -14.15 -2.29 9.02
CA SER A 238 -15.30 -3.00 8.45
C SER A 238 -15.76 -2.41 7.12
N HIS A 239 -15.65 -1.08 6.95
CA HIS A 239 -15.99 -0.40 5.70
C HIS A 239 -15.05 -0.82 4.55
N PHE A 240 -13.73 -0.80 4.77
CA PHE A 240 -12.76 -1.14 3.73
C PHE A 240 -12.81 -2.61 3.33
N VAL A 241 -13.11 -3.47 4.29
CA VAL A 241 -13.32 -4.90 4.03
C VAL A 241 -14.59 -5.11 3.22
N ALA A 242 -15.68 -4.43 3.57
CA ALA A 242 -16.91 -4.49 2.77
C ALA A 242 -16.68 -3.98 1.34
N ALA A 243 -15.86 -2.94 1.16
CA ALA A 243 -15.45 -2.47 -0.16
C ALA A 243 -14.61 -3.52 -0.93
N LEU A 244 -13.66 -4.17 -0.25
CA LEU A 244 -12.89 -5.30 -0.81
C LEU A 244 -13.78 -6.48 -1.22
N LEU A 245 -14.77 -6.81 -0.40
CA LEU A 245 -15.77 -7.85 -0.61
C LEU A 245 -16.68 -7.57 -1.80
N ALA A 246 -17.22 -6.34 -1.87
CA ALA A 246 -18.15 -5.94 -2.91
C ALA A 246 -17.50 -6.00 -4.30
N GLY A 247 -16.18 -5.77 -4.39
CA GLY A 247 -15.40 -5.89 -5.61
C GLY A 247 -15.10 -7.33 -6.07
N GLN A 248 -15.55 -8.37 -5.36
CA GLN A 248 -15.22 -9.77 -5.65
C GLN A 248 -16.36 -10.61 -6.26
N GLN A 249 -17.50 -10.02 -6.65
CA GLN A 249 -18.68 -10.76 -7.13
C GLN A 249 -18.57 -11.34 -8.56
N GLY A 250 -17.45 -11.95 -8.93
CA GLY A 250 -17.32 -12.71 -10.16
C GLY A 250 -15.92 -12.63 -10.76
N ASP A 251 -15.30 -13.79 -10.91
CA ASP A 251 -13.95 -14.04 -11.43
C ASP A 251 -12.79 -13.60 -10.52
N GLY A 252 -12.07 -14.62 -10.01
CA GLY A 252 -10.99 -14.47 -9.04
C GLY A 252 -9.84 -13.57 -9.49
N ALA A 253 -9.09 -13.11 -8.48
CA ALA A 253 -8.19 -11.96 -8.44
C ALA A 253 -8.94 -10.61 -8.46
N LEU A 254 -9.37 -10.18 -7.26
CA LEU A 254 -9.84 -8.83 -6.89
C LEU A 254 -9.96 -7.85 -8.08
N LEU A 255 -11.00 -8.01 -8.89
CA LEU A 255 -11.24 -7.13 -10.03
C LEU A 255 -11.90 -5.84 -9.53
N LEU A 256 -11.14 -4.94 -8.89
CA LEU A 256 -11.64 -3.60 -8.56
C LEU A 256 -12.21 -2.85 -9.77
N THR A 257 -11.82 -3.25 -11.00
CA THR A 257 -12.20 -2.60 -12.26
C THR A 257 -12.93 -3.51 -13.25
N GLY A 258 -13.17 -4.79 -12.95
CA GLY A 258 -13.81 -5.74 -13.88
C GLY A 258 -13.05 -6.01 -15.18
N GLN A 259 -11.80 -5.54 -15.31
CA GLN A 259 -11.00 -5.63 -16.53
C GLN A 259 -9.99 -6.79 -16.46
N LYS A 260 -9.69 -7.42 -17.60
CA LYS A 260 -8.59 -8.40 -17.69
C LYS A 260 -7.26 -7.70 -17.42
N LYS A 261 -6.57 -8.11 -16.36
CA LYS A 261 -5.27 -7.58 -15.95
C LYS A 261 -4.13 -8.48 -16.39
N THR A 262 -2.99 -7.87 -16.70
CA THR A 262 -1.71 -8.56 -16.91
C THR A 262 -1.24 -9.23 -15.62
N ARG A 263 -0.27 -10.13 -15.72
CA ARG A 263 0.34 -10.79 -14.56
C ARG A 263 0.95 -9.79 -13.57
N ALA A 264 1.66 -8.78 -14.08
CA ALA A 264 2.30 -7.74 -13.28
C ALA A 264 1.28 -6.89 -12.52
N GLU A 265 0.18 -6.50 -13.18
CA GLU A 265 -0.91 -5.76 -12.53
C GLU A 265 -1.60 -6.57 -11.43
N ASN A 266 -1.84 -7.87 -11.66
CA ASN A 266 -2.40 -8.76 -10.64
C ASN A 266 -1.46 -8.91 -9.43
N MET A 267 -0.15 -8.99 -9.66
CA MET A 267 0.84 -9.05 -8.58
C MET A 267 0.86 -7.75 -7.76
N LEU A 268 0.92 -6.59 -8.44
CA LEU A 268 0.92 -5.29 -7.80
C LEU A 268 -0.34 -5.08 -6.94
N GLU A 269 -1.51 -5.36 -7.50
CA GLU A 269 -2.77 -5.27 -6.78
C GLU A 269 -2.79 -6.20 -5.56
N THR A 270 -2.42 -7.47 -5.74
CA THR A 270 -2.40 -8.42 -4.61
C THR A 270 -1.45 -7.96 -3.50
N ALA A 271 -0.28 -7.43 -3.86
CA ALA A 271 0.69 -6.92 -2.89
C ALA A 271 0.18 -5.68 -2.13
N LEU A 272 -0.48 -4.74 -2.81
CA LEU A 272 -1.09 -3.57 -2.18
C LEU A 272 -2.23 -3.95 -1.24
N LEU A 273 -3.06 -4.91 -1.65
CA LEU A 273 -4.18 -5.38 -0.85
C LEU A 273 -3.72 -6.16 0.38
N LEU A 274 -2.63 -6.93 0.27
CA LEU A 274 -1.97 -7.51 1.44
C LEU A 274 -1.52 -6.43 2.44
N GLN A 275 -0.95 -5.33 1.96
CA GLN A 275 -0.55 -4.22 2.83
C GLN A 275 -1.75 -3.53 3.50
N VAL A 276 -2.91 -3.45 2.84
CA VAL A 276 -4.17 -3.00 3.46
C VAL A 276 -4.55 -3.91 4.63
N LEU A 277 -4.47 -5.23 4.44
CA LEU A 277 -4.78 -6.20 5.50
C LEU A 277 -3.79 -6.12 6.66
N GLN A 278 -2.50 -5.95 6.37
CA GLN A 278 -1.47 -5.73 7.40
C GLN A 278 -1.77 -4.48 8.25
N LEU A 279 -2.19 -3.38 7.61
CA LEU A 279 -2.58 -2.15 8.32
C LEU A 279 -3.80 -2.36 9.23
N ALA A 280 -4.75 -3.20 8.79
CA ALA A 280 -5.92 -3.54 9.61
C ALA A 280 -5.54 -4.38 10.84
N ASP A 281 -4.57 -5.31 10.72
CA ASP A 281 -4.08 -6.13 11.82
C ASP A 281 -3.25 -5.33 12.85
N MET A 282 -2.48 -4.34 12.37
CA MET A 282 -1.55 -3.55 13.19
C MET A 282 -2.23 -2.43 14.00
N ALA A 283 -3.44 -2.02 13.61
CA ALA A 283 -4.22 -1.08 14.40
C ALA A 283 -4.87 -1.86 15.57
N LYS A 284 -4.23 -1.81 16.73
CA LYS A 284 -4.74 -2.33 18.01
C LYS A 284 -4.60 -1.24 19.07
#